data_AF-A0A529MHQ6-F1
#
_entry.id   AF-A0A529MHQ6-F1
#
_cell.length_a   1.000
_cell.length_b   1.000
_cell.length_c   1.000
_cell.angle_alpha   90.00
_cell.angle_beta   90.00
_cell.angle_gamma   90.00
#
_symmetry.space_group_name_H-M   'P 1'
#
loop_
_entity.id
_entity.type
_entity.pdbx_description
1 polymer ?
#
loop_
_entity_poly.entity_id
_entity_poly.type
_entity_poly.pdbx_seq_one_letter_code
_entity_poly.pdbx_strand_id
1 'polypeptide(L)'
;GNIIAILKNVSILGTLAVGMGFVVVGRGIDLTMVAVMVVGVAFSIWISTWGIDFTLAVICGAILVAAIGLFTGVMVAVAEVPPIFATLAIASSVYGSGRIVFASDVLYA
;
A
#
# COMPACT_ATOMS: atom_id res chain seq x y z
N GLY A 1 24.68 12.07 -5.10
CA GLY A 1 23.46 11.96 -5.93
C GLY A 1 22.92 10.55 -5.92
N ASN A 2 23.46 9.64 -6.74
CA ASN A 2 22.89 8.30 -6.95
C ASN A 2 22.96 7.34 -5.76
N ILE A 3 24.04 7.35 -4.97
CA ILE A 3 24.16 6.41 -3.83
C ILE A 3 23.05 6.64 -2.82
N ILE A 4 22.71 7.89 -2.51
CA ILE A 4 21.62 8.25 -1.58
C ILE A 4 20.26 7.83 -2.15
N ALA A 5 20.04 7.97 -3.47
CA ALA A 5 18.81 7.51 -4.11
C ALA A 5 18.65 5.99 -4.07
N ILE A 6 19.73 5.24 -4.34
CA ILE A 6 19.75 3.78 -4.22
C ILE A 6 19.46 3.36 -2.77
N LEU A 7 20.10 4.00 -1.79
CA LEU A 7 19.87 3.71 -0.38
C LEU A 7 18.41 3.94 0.04
N LYS A 8 17.77 5.02 -0.44
CA LYS A 8 16.34 5.28 -0.17
C LYS A 8 15.45 4.19 -0.78
N ASN A 9 15.66 3.82 -2.04
CA ASN A 9 14.86 2.81 -2.72
C ASN A 9 15.01 1.43 -2.05
N VAL A 10 16.24 1.07 -1.67
CA VAL A 10 16.51 -0.17 -0.91
C VAL A 10 15.87 -0.12 0.47
N SER A 11 15.87 1.03 1.15
CA SER A 11 15.19 1.18 2.44
C SER A 11 13.69 0.92 2.32
N ILE A 12 13.03 1.44 1.28
CA ILE A 12 11.59 1.22 1.06
C ILE A 12 11.31 -0.28 0.86
N LEU A 13 12.04 -0.93 -0.05
CA LEU A 13 11.89 -2.36 -0.30
C LEU A 13 12.24 -3.20 0.95
N GLY A 14 13.24 -2.77 1.73
CA GLY A 14 13.61 -3.40 2.99
C GLY A 14 12.49 -3.33 4.02
N THR A 15 11.86 -2.17 4.20
CA THR A 15 10.70 -2.03 5.11
C THR A 15 9.53 -2.90 4.68
N LEU A 16 9.21 -2.94 3.38
CA LEU A 16 8.17 -3.83 2.85
C LEU A 16 8.51 -5.31 3.07
N ALA A 17 9.77 -5.70 2.88
CA ALA A 17 10.22 -7.08 3.09
C ALA A 17 10.07 -7.51 4.56
N VAL A 18 10.35 -6.63 5.52
CA VAL A 18 10.08 -6.89 6.95
C VAL A 18 8.59 -7.10 7.19
N GLY A 19 7.74 -6.26 6.60
CA GLY A 19 6.29 -6.40 6.63
C GLY A 19 5.82 -7.77 6.10
N MET A 20 6.32 -8.18 4.94
CA MET A 20 6.00 -9.48 4.34
C MET A 20 6.48 -10.64 5.22
N GLY A 21 7.60 -10.48 5.94
CA GLY A 21 8.07 -11.45 6.93
C GLY A 21 7.01 -11.75 8.00
N PHE A 22 6.32 -10.73 8.52
CA PHE A 22 5.22 -10.93 9.47
C PHE A 22 4.05 -11.70 8.87
N VAL A 23 3.70 -11.44 7.60
CA VAL A 23 2.64 -12.16 6.89
C VAL A 23 2.99 -13.63 6.71
N VAL A 24 4.24 -13.94 6.36
CA VAL A 24 4.72 -15.32 6.16
C VAL A 24 4.74 -16.10 7.48
N VAL A 25 5.11 -15.48 8.59
CA VAL A 25 5.02 -16.10 9.93
C VAL A 25 3.57 -16.49 10.24
N GLY A 26 2.60 -15.69 9.81
CA GLY A 26 1.16 -16.01 9.87
C GLY A 26 0.70 -17.08 8.86
N ARG A 27 1.62 -17.74 8.14
CA ARG A 27 1.35 -18.70 7.06
C ARG A 27 0.58 -18.11 5.87
N GLY A 28 0.58 -16.80 5.72
CA GLY A 28 -0.07 -16.07 4.63
C GLY A 28 0.90 -15.70 3.50
N ILE A 29 0.35 -15.13 2.43
CA ILE A 29 1.08 -14.44 1.36
C ILE A 29 0.32 -13.16 1.07
N ASP A 30 1.02 -12.02 0.99
CA ASP A 30 0.42 -10.73 0.63
C ASP A 30 1.07 -10.14 -0.63
N LEU A 31 0.37 -10.27 -1.76
CA LEU A 31 0.74 -9.62 -3.03
C LEU A 31 0.28 -8.15 -3.13
N THR A 32 -0.55 -7.67 -2.20
CA THR A 32 -1.11 -6.30 -2.24
C THR A 32 -0.13 -5.24 -1.76
N MET A 33 0.93 -5.60 -1.03
CA MET A 33 1.80 -4.64 -0.33
C MET A 33 2.25 -3.47 -1.19
N VAL A 34 2.76 -3.75 -2.41
CA VAL A 34 3.26 -2.69 -3.30
C VAL A 34 2.11 -1.84 -3.84
N ALA A 35 1.00 -2.46 -4.25
CA ALA A 35 -0.17 -1.75 -4.77
C ALA A 35 -0.75 -0.80 -3.71
N VAL A 36 -0.89 -1.28 -2.48
CA VAL A 36 -1.45 -0.53 -1.36
C VAL A 36 -0.50 0.57 -0.91
N MET A 37 0.83 0.33 -0.90
CA MET A 37 1.82 1.38 -0.64
C MET A 37 1.69 2.53 -1.65
N VAL A 38 1.72 2.22 -2.95
CA VAL A 38 1.66 3.24 -4.02
C VAL A 38 0.38 4.07 -3.90
N VAL A 39 -0.76 3.40 -3.74
CA VAL A 39 -2.06 4.08 -3.62
C VAL A 39 -2.17 4.87 -2.32
N GLY A 40 -1.64 4.38 -1.20
CA GLY A 40 -1.64 5.10 0.07
C GLY A 40 -0.78 6.36 0.04
N VAL A 41 0.39 6.31 -0.60
CA VAL A 41 1.25 7.48 -0.80
C VAL A 41 0.57 8.48 -1.75
N ALA A 42 0.05 8.01 -2.88
CA ALA A 42 -0.67 8.85 -3.85
C ALA A 42 -1.87 9.55 -3.20
N PHE A 43 -2.63 8.85 -2.37
CA PHE A 43 -3.75 9.41 -1.62
C PHE A 43 -3.29 10.47 -0.61
N SER A 44 -2.19 10.23 0.11
CA SER A 44 -1.62 11.21 1.05
C SER A 44 -1.19 12.49 0.32
N ILE A 45 -0.50 12.36 -0.81
CA ILE A 45 -0.08 13.50 -1.63
C ILE A 45 -1.30 14.24 -2.18
N TRP A 46 -2.27 13.52 -2.73
CA TRP A 46 -3.48 14.09 -3.29
C TRP A 46 -4.28 14.90 -2.25
N ILE A 47 -4.47 14.38 -1.04
CA ILE A 47 -5.13 15.11 0.05
C ILE A 47 -4.33 16.35 0.48
N SER A 48 -3.00 16.28 0.48
CA SER A 48 -2.17 17.46 0.81
C SER A 48 -2.37 18.60 -0.18
N THR A 49 -2.73 18.31 -1.45
CA THR A 49 -3.06 19.35 -2.44
C THR A 49 -4.34 20.11 -2.11
N TRP A 50 -5.19 19.58 -1.23
CA TRP A 50 -6.43 20.24 -0.80
C TRP A 50 -6.21 21.24 0.34
N GLY A 51 -4.95 21.53 0.70
CA GLY A 51 -4.60 22.44 1.78
C GLY A 51 -4.62 21.81 3.17
N ILE A 52 -4.74 20.48 3.25
CA ILE A 52 -4.59 19.73 4.50
C ILE A 52 -3.10 19.63 4.85
N ASP A 53 -2.76 19.79 6.14
CA ASP A 53 -1.38 19.65 6.62
C ASP A 53 -0.78 18.29 6.23
N PHE A 54 0.49 18.30 5.83
CA PHE A 54 1.17 17.09 5.34
C PHE A 54 1.17 15.95 6.36
N THR A 55 1.33 16.25 7.65
CA THR A 55 1.31 15.23 8.71
C THR A 55 -0.07 14.56 8.79
N LEU A 56 -1.14 15.37 8.75
CA LEU A 56 -2.51 14.85 8.73
C LEU A 56 -2.79 14.04 7.46
N ALA A 57 -2.29 14.50 6.31
CA ALA A 57 -2.47 13.80 5.04
C ALA A 57 -1.81 12.41 5.05
N VAL A 58 -0.61 12.28 5.61
CA VAL A 58 0.08 10.99 5.80
C VAL A 58 -0.69 10.08 6.75
N ILE A 59 -1.25 10.61 7.84
CA ILE A 59 -2.09 9.83 8.76
C ILE A 59 -3.34 9.30 8.04
N CYS A 60 -3.99 10.13 7.21
CA CYS A 60 -5.13 9.70 6.40
C CYS A 60 -4.75 8.57 5.43
N GLY A 61 -3.58 8.65 4.78
CA GLY A 61 -3.06 7.56 3.94
C GLY A 61 -2.77 6.28 4.73
N ALA A 62 -2.18 6.40 5.91
CA ALA A 62 -1.92 5.27 6.78
C ALA A 62 -3.22 4.56 7.21
N ILE A 63 -4.27 5.34 7.52
CA ILE A 63 -5.61 4.80 7.85
C ILE A 63 -6.21 4.07 6.65
N LEU A 64 -6.11 4.63 5.44
CA LEU A 64 -6.61 3.99 4.22
C LEU A 64 -5.92 2.63 3.98
N VAL A 65 -4.59 2.61 4.07
CA VAL A 65 -3.78 1.39 3.91
C VAL A 65 -4.13 0.35 4.98
N ALA A 66 -4.27 0.77 6.24
CA ALA A 66 -4.67 -0.11 7.34
C ALA A 66 -6.07 -0.70 7.12
N ALA A 67 -7.03 0.10 6.62
CA ALA A 67 -8.38 -0.36 6.32
C ALA A 67 -8.40 -1.41 5.19
N ILE A 68 -7.61 -1.19 4.13
CA ILE A 68 -7.46 -2.17 3.05
C ILE A 68 -6.81 -3.45 3.58
N GLY A 69 -5.75 -3.34 4.37
CA GLY A 69 -5.09 -4.49 4.99
C GLY A 69 -6.02 -5.29 5.92
N LEU A 70 -6.84 -4.59 6.71
CA LEU A 70 -7.87 -5.21 7.55
C LEU A 70 -8.91 -5.94 6.69
N PHE A 71 -9.39 -5.32 5.62
CA PHE A 71 -10.34 -5.93 4.70
C PHE A 71 -9.77 -7.21 4.07
N THR A 72 -8.53 -7.17 3.57
CA THR A 72 -7.80 -8.35 3.08
C THR A 72 -7.69 -9.42 4.16
N GLY A 73 -7.30 -9.04 5.38
CA GLY A 73 -7.16 -9.95 6.51
C GLY A 73 -8.48 -10.62 6.89
N VAL A 74 -9.60 -9.89 6.88
CA VAL A 74 -10.94 -10.44 7.14
C VAL A 74 -11.36 -11.41 6.04
N MET A 75 -11.08 -11.11 4.77
CA MET A 75 -11.38 -12.03 3.67
C MET A 75 -10.62 -13.36 3.80
N VAL A 76 -9.37 -13.31 4.25
CA VAL A 76 -8.55 -14.51 4.45
C VAL A 76 -8.95 -15.25 5.72
N ALA A 77 -9.15 -14.55 6.83
CA ALA A 77 -9.37 -15.16 8.15
C ALA A 77 -10.81 -15.61 8.39
N VAL A 78 -11.79 -14.91 7.82
CA VAL A 78 -13.23 -15.14 8.10
C VAL A 78 -13.97 -15.67 6.88
N ALA A 79 -13.71 -15.12 5.70
CA ALA A 79 -14.35 -15.60 4.47
C ALA A 79 -13.64 -16.81 3.84
N GLU A 80 -12.56 -17.30 4.47
CA GLU A 80 -11.77 -18.47 4.08
C GLU A 80 -11.31 -18.44 2.60
N VAL A 81 -11.16 -17.23 2.04
CA VAL A 81 -10.65 -17.07 0.68
C VAL A 81 -9.16 -17.39 0.67
N PRO A 82 -8.66 -18.24 -0.24
CA PRO A 82 -7.23 -18.54 -0.30
C PRO A 82 -6.39 -17.25 -0.45
N PRO A 83 -5.34 -17.06 0.36
CA PRO A 83 -4.62 -15.77 0.48
C PRO A 83 -4.13 -15.20 -0.85
N ILE A 84 -3.66 -16.07 -1.75
CA ILE A 84 -3.13 -15.67 -3.07
C ILE A 84 -4.22 -15.01 -3.92
N PHE A 85 -5.44 -15.54 -3.91
CA PHE A 85 -6.54 -14.96 -4.69
C PHE A 85 -7.06 -13.66 -4.07
N ALA A 86 -7.25 -13.65 -2.75
CA ALA A 86 -7.70 -12.45 -2.03
C ALA A 86 -6.73 -11.29 -2.26
N THR A 87 -5.44 -11.53 -2.07
CA THR A 87 -4.41 -10.49 -2.19
C THR A 87 -4.18 -10.08 -3.65
N LEU A 88 -4.22 -10.98 -4.63
CA LEU A 88 -4.12 -10.58 -6.04
C LEU A 88 -5.35 -9.74 -6.49
N ALA A 89 -6.55 -10.14 -6.10
CA ALA A 89 -7.78 -9.43 -6.43
C ALA A 89 -7.80 -8.03 -5.82
N ILE A 90 -7.41 -7.91 -4.55
CA ILE A 90 -7.32 -6.61 -3.88
C ILE A 90 -6.19 -5.76 -4.48
N ALA A 91 -5.04 -6.35 -4.83
CA ALA A 91 -3.92 -5.62 -5.43
C ALA A 91 -4.33 -4.99 -6.76
N SER A 92 -4.98 -5.78 -7.62
CA SER A 92 -5.47 -5.32 -8.93
C SER A 92 -6.59 -4.29 -8.79
N SER A 93 -7.53 -4.49 -7.85
CA SER A 93 -8.61 -3.54 -7.58
C SER A 93 -8.09 -2.20 -7.06
N VAL A 94 -7.19 -2.23 -6.07
CA VAL A 94 -6.63 -1.03 -5.43
C VAL A 94 -5.78 -0.26 -6.43
N TYR A 95 -4.85 -0.93 -7.11
CA TYR A 95 -3.98 -0.29 -8.10
C TYR A 95 -4.78 0.24 -9.30
N GLY A 96 -5.75 -0.53 -9.79
CA GLY A 96 -6.64 -0.12 -10.88
C GLY A 96 -7.48 1.10 -10.51
N SER A 97 -8.05 1.13 -9.30
CA SER A 97 -8.81 2.28 -8.81
C SER A 97 -7.93 3.51 -8.65
N GLY A 98 -6.72 3.35 -8.10
CA GLY A 98 -5.74 4.43 -7.97
C GLY A 98 -5.37 5.07 -9.31
N ARG A 99 -5.25 4.26 -10.38
CA ARG A 99 -4.99 4.75 -11.74
C ARG A 99 -6.13 5.57 -12.36
N ILE A 100 -7.36 5.38 -11.87
CA ILE A 100 -8.53 6.13 -12.35
C ILE A 100 -8.69 7.43 -11.57
N VAL A 101 -8.41 7.40 -10.27
CA VAL A 101 -8.65 8.53 -9.36
C VAL A 101 -7.49 9.52 -9.35
N PHE A 102 -6.24 9.03 -9.37
CA PHE A 102 -5.06 9.88 -9.24
C PHE A 102 -4.43 10.16 -10.59
N ALA A 103 -3.94 11.40 -10.74
CA ALA A 103 -3.11 11.76 -11.88
C ALA A 103 -1.78 11.00 -11.83
N SER A 104 -1.21 10.71 -13.01
CA SER A 104 -0.01 9.86 -13.14
C SER A 104 1.19 10.39 -12.35
N ASP A 105 1.34 11.71 -12.28
CA ASP A 105 2.37 12.39 -11.50
C ASP A 105 2.25 12.08 -10.00
N VAL A 106 1.04 11.98 -9.46
CA VAL A 106 0.80 11.67 -8.05
C VAL A 106 0.94 10.16 -7.77
N LEU A 107 0.57 9.32 -8.75
CA LEU A 107 0.66 7.86 -8.61
C LEU A 107 2.09 7.33 -8.75
N TYR A 108 2.94 7.99 -9.55
CA TYR A 108 4.33 7.61 -9.79
C TYR A 108 5.35 8.49 -9.05
N ALA A 109 4.88 9.26 -8.06
CA ALA A 109 5.70 10.13 -7.22
C ALA A 109 6.66 9.37 -6.29
#